data_AF-A0A9D1VXQ0-F1
#
_entry.id   AF-A0A9D1VXQ0-F1
#
_cell.length_a   1.000
_cell.length_b   1.000
_cell.length_c   1.000
_cell.angle_alpha   90.00
_cell.angle_beta   90.00
_cell.angle_gamma   90.00
#
_symmetry.space_group_name_H-M   'P 1'
#
loop_
_entity.id
_entity.type
_entity.pdbx_description
1 polymer ?
#
loop_
_entity_poly.entity_id
_entity_poly.type
_entity_poly.pdbx_seq_one_letter_code
_entity_poly.pdbx_strand_id
1 'polypeptide(L)'
;MGPWTDLYSVAAVWYTMLCDGKTPEDMEISNEKELVSPYSRLLLHEKEVAAEQVNRILSRGLRIMPSDRYPSIRDMRADIQELSDILTGAVRIPVFRTPAAGNRKRPAAGIWAAGAVLLACAAFFGGRLSLTAEKGGSAASGETDVVTTENTKLDLYQFPLETDDSVVLTQQDVRYPLVDNRMDVQVQTSTAVRIMLRDYEHSRDTSEVIDTYSLFTFYTGEGDKRGWQNADLTYDFFYTEDNTLHMELPFQDPNHFNLDYVGVIFQNFNYDESELILDITRCTLVDGAGNSYEMTELLGSHLLFFDEERWQQNMITTENRKYVETFDDIRGGRLIVDARACYLDPVLEVTWTSDNPDIATVDERGRVQGLRQGTATLTATVRDKNTGEERSTQMLVNVISKL
;
A
#
# COMPACT_ATOMS: atom_id res chain seq x y z
N MET A 1 -12.25 -2.03 -49.33
CA MET A 1 -12.74 -2.11 -47.94
C MET A 1 -13.29 -3.50 -47.74
N GLY A 2 -12.79 -4.23 -46.74
CA GLY A 2 -13.26 -5.58 -46.40
C GLY A 2 -13.89 -5.57 -45.00
N PRO A 3 -14.26 -6.74 -44.44
CA PRO A 3 -14.92 -6.84 -43.14
C PRO A 3 -14.11 -6.19 -41.99
N TRP A 4 -12.79 -6.09 -42.13
CA TRP A 4 -11.91 -5.40 -41.18
C TRP A 4 -12.14 -3.87 -41.09
N THR A 5 -12.76 -3.25 -42.10
CA THR A 5 -13.15 -1.83 -42.04
C THR A 5 -14.34 -1.65 -41.10
N ASP A 6 -15.33 -2.53 -41.17
CA ASP A 6 -16.49 -2.49 -40.27
C ASP A 6 -16.09 -2.84 -38.83
N LEU A 7 -15.19 -3.82 -38.66
CA LEU A 7 -14.66 -4.18 -37.34
C LEU A 7 -13.85 -3.06 -36.69
N TYR A 8 -13.15 -2.25 -37.48
CA TYR A 8 -12.49 -1.04 -36.99
C TYR A 8 -13.52 -0.03 -36.48
N SER A 9 -14.59 0.22 -37.26
CA SER A 9 -15.69 1.11 -36.85
C SER A 9 -16.37 0.62 -35.57
N VAL A 10 -16.58 -0.69 -35.42
CA VAL A 10 -17.13 -1.28 -34.19
C VAL A 10 -16.21 -1.03 -32.99
N ALA A 11 -14.90 -1.24 -33.15
CA ALA A 11 -13.93 -0.96 -32.08
C ALA A 11 -13.88 0.54 -31.72
N ALA A 12 -13.97 1.43 -32.71
CA ALA A 12 -14.01 2.88 -32.48
C ALA A 12 -15.30 3.31 -31.76
N VAL A 13 -16.46 2.76 -32.14
CA VAL A 13 -17.72 3.00 -31.43
C VAL A 13 -17.62 2.48 -30.00
N TRP A 14 -17.07 1.29 -29.80
CA TRP A 14 -16.94 0.74 -28.47
C TRP A 14 -16.01 1.57 -27.58
N TYR A 15 -14.88 2.04 -28.13
CA TYR A 15 -14.01 3.01 -27.45
C TYR A 15 -14.78 4.27 -27.06
N THR A 16 -15.58 4.86 -27.96
CA THR A 16 -16.35 6.06 -27.63
C THR A 16 -17.36 5.83 -26.51
N MET A 17 -17.95 4.64 -26.43
CA MET A 17 -18.85 4.28 -25.33
C MET A 17 -18.10 4.14 -24.01
N LEU A 18 -16.85 3.69 -24.04
CA LEU A 18 -16.00 3.48 -22.86
C LEU A 18 -15.32 4.77 -22.35
N CYS A 19 -15.18 5.77 -23.21
CA CYS A 19 -14.45 7.01 -22.94
C CYS A 19 -15.35 8.26 -22.96
N ASP A 20 -16.58 8.15 -22.47
CA ASP A 20 -17.55 9.26 -22.34
C ASP A 20 -17.77 10.07 -23.64
N GLY A 21 -17.86 9.37 -24.77
CA GLY A 21 -18.10 9.96 -26.08
C GLY A 21 -16.86 10.52 -26.77
N LYS A 22 -15.66 10.40 -26.16
CA LYS A 22 -14.40 10.77 -26.82
C LYS A 22 -14.06 9.77 -27.93
N THR A 23 -13.69 10.28 -29.10
CA THR A 23 -13.18 9.44 -30.19
C THR A 23 -11.74 9.00 -29.90
N PRO A 24 -11.31 7.83 -30.42
CA PRO A 24 -9.89 7.46 -30.35
C PRO A 24 -9.02 8.57 -30.94
N GLU A 25 -7.91 8.88 -30.29
CA GLU A 25 -6.89 9.73 -30.89
C GLU A 25 -6.29 9.03 -32.12
N ASP A 26 -5.51 9.78 -32.91
CA ASP A 26 -4.92 9.24 -34.13
C ASP A 26 -3.95 8.09 -33.78
N MET A 27 -4.41 6.86 -34.01
CA MET A 27 -3.67 5.62 -33.74
C MET A 27 -2.40 5.49 -34.60
N GLU A 28 -2.22 6.30 -35.64
CA GLU A 28 -0.96 6.39 -36.39
C GLU A 28 0.13 7.16 -35.63
N ILE A 29 -0.28 8.04 -34.71
CA ILE A 29 0.57 8.95 -33.95
C ILE A 29 0.69 8.50 -32.48
N SER A 30 -0.37 7.89 -31.92
CA SER A 30 -0.39 7.42 -30.54
C SER A 30 0.28 6.05 -30.40
N ASN A 31 1.29 5.96 -29.54
CA ASN A 31 1.96 4.70 -29.18
C ASN A 31 1.49 4.22 -27.80
N GLU A 32 0.20 4.42 -27.53
CA GLU A 32 -0.41 4.15 -26.24
C GLU A 32 -0.52 2.65 -26.02
N LYS A 33 0.06 2.18 -24.92
CA LYS A 33 -0.04 0.78 -24.49
C LYS A 33 -1.40 0.45 -23.89
N GLU A 34 -2.16 1.47 -23.54
CA GLU A 34 -3.40 1.41 -22.78
C GLU A 34 -4.34 2.46 -23.36
N LEU A 35 -5.38 2.00 -24.05
CA LEU A 35 -6.37 2.83 -24.72
C LEU A 35 -7.51 3.23 -23.79
N VAL A 36 -7.85 2.36 -22.84
CA VAL A 36 -8.84 2.63 -21.80
C VAL A 36 -8.21 2.30 -20.47
N SER A 37 -8.28 3.23 -19.53
CA SER A 37 -7.72 2.96 -18.21
C SER A 37 -8.41 1.75 -17.56
N PRO A 38 -7.66 0.83 -16.95
CA PRO A 38 -8.21 -0.20 -16.08
C PRO A 38 -9.07 0.31 -14.94
N TYR A 39 -8.90 1.59 -14.62
CA TYR A 39 -9.63 2.30 -13.59
C TYR A 39 -10.80 3.13 -14.17
N SER A 40 -11.14 2.96 -15.45
CA SER A 40 -12.35 3.57 -16.03
C SER A 40 -13.58 3.12 -15.25
N ARG A 41 -14.50 4.07 -14.97
CA ARG A 41 -15.73 3.86 -14.20
C ARG A 41 -16.58 2.68 -14.67
N LEU A 42 -16.47 2.32 -15.95
CA LEU A 42 -17.21 1.24 -16.60
C LEU A 42 -16.63 -0.15 -16.35
N LEU A 43 -15.41 -0.26 -15.82
CA LEU A 43 -14.68 -1.52 -15.63
C LEU A 43 -14.47 -1.90 -14.15
N LEU A 44 -15.08 -1.15 -13.22
CA LEU A 44 -14.87 -1.29 -11.77
C LEU A 44 -15.27 -2.66 -11.17
N HIS A 45 -16.03 -3.49 -11.88
CA HIS A 45 -16.75 -4.60 -11.24
C HIS A 45 -16.01 -5.94 -11.20
N GLU A 46 -14.92 -6.16 -11.93
CA GLU A 46 -14.00 -7.28 -11.71
C GLU A 46 -12.64 -7.06 -12.40
N LYS A 47 -11.60 -6.69 -11.61
CA LYS A 47 -10.16 -7.00 -11.81
C LYS A 47 -9.46 -6.36 -13.02
N GLU A 48 -8.22 -5.92 -12.82
CA GLU A 48 -7.23 -5.53 -13.85
C GLU A 48 -7.32 -6.37 -15.14
N VAL A 49 -7.61 -7.67 -15.01
CA VAL A 49 -7.84 -8.64 -16.09
C VAL A 49 -8.93 -8.22 -17.09
N ALA A 50 -10.10 -7.75 -16.64
CA ALA A 50 -11.17 -7.34 -17.57
C ALA A 50 -10.77 -6.11 -18.37
N ALA A 51 -10.02 -5.20 -17.73
CA ALA A 51 -9.45 -4.05 -18.41
C ALA A 51 -8.33 -4.40 -19.37
N GLU A 52 -7.44 -5.31 -19.02
CA GLU A 52 -6.44 -5.87 -19.93
C GLU A 52 -7.12 -6.51 -21.15
N GLN A 53 -8.23 -7.24 -20.93
CA GLN A 53 -9.02 -7.84 -21.99
C GLN A 53 -9.64 -6.77 -22.91
N VAL A 54 -10.23 -5.72 -22.35
CA VAL A 54 -10.80 -4.60 -23.11
C VAL A 54 -9.72 -3.90 -23.94
N ASN A 55 -8.58 -3.56 -23.32
CA ASN A 55 -7.43 -2.97 -24.02
C ASN A 55 -6.89 -3.88 -25.13
N ARG A 56 -6.86 -5.19 -24.91
CA ARG A 56 -6.46 -6.18 -25.93
C ARG A 56 -7.41 -6.16 -27.12
N ILE A 57 -8.72 -6.10 -26.88
CA ILE A 57 -9.69 -6.08 -27.97
C ILE A 57 -9.62 -4.77 -28.75
N LEU A 58 -9.54 -3.63 -28.05
CA LEU A 58 -9.44 -2.31 -28.68
C LEU A 58 -8.13 -2.16 -29.47
N SER A 59 -6.99 -2.54 -28.89
CA SER A 59 -5.69 -2.45 -29.56
C SER A 59 -5.59 -3.33 -30.80
N ARG A 60 -6.27 -4.48 -30.82
CA ARG A 60 -6.37 -5.35 -32.00
C ARG A 60 -7.38 -4.83 -33.02
N GLY A 61 -8.50 -4.27 -32.58
CA GLY A 61 -9.53 -3.69 -33.45
C GLY A 61 -9.07 -2.41 -34.17
N LEU A 62 -8.27 -1.60 -33.49
CA LEU A 62 -7.80 -0.28 -33.96
C LEU A 62 -6.41 -0.32 -34.62
N ARG A 63 -5.88 -1.51 -34.96
CA ARG A 63 -4.61 -1.61 -35.71
C ARG A 63 -4.71 -0.93 -37.08
N ILE A 64 -3.68 -0.17 -37.42
CA ILE A 64 -3.53 0.57 -38.69
C ILE A 64 -3.66 -0.41 -39.88
N MET A 65 -2.81 -1.44 -39.89
CA MET A 65 -2.74 -2.39 -40.99
C MET A 65 -3.94 -3.36 -40.95
N PRO A 66 -4.68 -3.53 -42.08
CA PRO A 66 -5.74 -4.52 -42.18
C PRO A 66 -5.33 -5.96 -41.83
N SER A 67 -4.07 -6.33 -42.08
CA SER A 67 -3.52 -7.66 -41.76
C SER A 67 -3.45 -7.95 -40.27
N ASP A 68 -3.37 -6.91 -39.44
CA ASP A 68 -3.11 -7.01 -38.01
C ASP A 68 -4.39 -6.84 -37.18
N ARG A 69 -5.49 -6.51 -37.86
CA ARG A 69 -6.84 -6.43 -37.29
C ARG A 69 -7.49 -7.80 -37.16
N TYR A 70 -8.66 -7.82 -36.53
CA TYR A 70 -9.52 -9.00 -36.55
C TYR A 70 -9.82 -9.44 -37.99
N PRO A 71 -9.51 -10.69 -38.36
CA PRO A 71 -9.74 -11.16 -39.73
C PRO A 71 -11.21 -11.50 -39.97
N SER A 72 -12.00 -11.73 -38.91
CA SER A 72 -13.43 -11.97 -39.01
C SER A 72 -14.22 -11.51 -37.77
N ILE A 73 -15.54 -11.36 -37.95
CA ILE A 73 -16.49 -11.09 -36.86
C ILE A 73 -16.45 -12.21 -35.81
N ARG A 74 -16.19 -13.46 -36.23
CA ARG A 74 -16.13 -14.61 -35.31
C ARG A 74 -15.01 -14.45 -34.28
N ASP A 75 -13.86 -13.92 -34.70
CA ASP A 75 -12.69 -13.77 -33.82
C ASP A 75 -12.91 -12.65 -32.80
N MET A 76 -13.45 -11.51 -33.23
CA MET A 76 -13.81 -10.43 -32.30
C MET A 76 -14.89 -10.88 -31.31
N ARG A 77 -15.89 -11.66 -31.78
CA ARG A 77 -16.95 -12.20 -30.90
C ARG A 77 -16.41 -13.19 -29.88
N ALA A 78 -15.35 -13.95 -30.20
CA ALA A 78 -14.73 -14.87 -29.25
C ALA A 78 -14.07 -14.10 -28.10
N ASP A 79 -13.32 -13.03 -28.40
CA ASP A 79 -12.65 -12.22 -27.37
C ASP A 79 -13.68 -11.42 -26.53
N ILE A 80 -14.82 -11.01 -27.11
CA ILE A 80 -15.96 -10.42 -26.39
C ILE A 80 -16.65 -11.46 -25.48
N GLN A 81 -16.80 -12.70 -25.94
CA GLN A 81 -17.38 -13.76 -25.11
C GLN A 81 -16.46 -14.07 -23.92
N GLU A 82 -15.14 -14.13 -24.13
CA GLU A 82 -14.17 -14.28 -23.04
C GLU A 82 -14.27 -13.13 -22.02
N LEU A 83 -14.42 -11.88 -22.49
CA LEU A 83 -14.69 -10.74 -21.60
C LEU A 83 -15.98 -10.94 -20.80
N SER A 84 -17.07 -11.38 -21.44
CA SER A 84 -18.33 -11.69 -20.75
C SER A 84 -18.18 -12.80 -19.71
N ASP A 85 -17.38 -13.82 -20.00
CA ASP A 85 -17.15 -14.95 -19.09
C ASP A 85 -16.27 -14.52 -17.90
N ILE A 86 -15.34 -13.58 -18.09
CA ILE A 86 -14.58 -12.93 -17.01
C ILE A 86 -15.52 -12.08 -16.14
N LEU A 87 -16.34 -11.22 -16.74
CA LEU A 87 -17.25 -10.32 -16.01
C LEU A 87 -18.35 -11.05 -15.24
N THR A 88 -18.74 -12.25 -15.68
CA THR A 88 -19.72 -13.10 -14.99
C THR A 88 -19.07 -14.04 -13.97
N GLY A 89 -17.75 -13.99 -13.82
CA GLY A 89 -16.97 -14.85 -12.92
C GLY A 89 -16.89 -16.31 -13.37
N ALA A 90 -17.35 -16.65 -14.58
CA ALA A 90 -17.29 -17.99 -15.16
C ALA A 90 -15.85 -18.42 -15.49
N VAL A 91 -14.98 -17.45 -15.79
CA VAL A 91 -13.54 -17.66 -15.98
C VAL A 91 -12.77 -16.79 -14.99
N ARG A 92 -11.90 -17.41 -14.18
CA ARG A 92 -10.95 -16.71 -13.30
C ARG A 92 -9.54 -16.87 -13.86
N ILE A 93 -8.95 -15.77 -14.34
CA ILE A 93 -7.57 -15.75 -14.79
C ILE A 93 -6.66 -15.43 -13.60
N PRO A 94 -5.66 -16.28 -13.27
CA PRO A 94 -4.68 -15.95 -12.24
C PRO A 94 -3.80 -14.79 -12.72
N VAL A 95 -3.78 -13.68 -11.97
CA VAL A 95 -2.90 -12.54 -12.25
C VAL A 95 -1.46 -12.94 -11.88
N PHE A 96 -0.63 -13.19 -12.89
CA PHE A 96 0.81 -13.37 -12.68
C PHE A 96 1.49 -12.00 -12.61
N ARG A 97 1.84 -11.57 -11.39
CA ARG A 97 2.72 -10.41 -11.21
C ARG A 97 4.08 -10.72 -11.82
N THR A 98 4.43 -10.05 -12.91
CA THR A 98 5.79 -10.11 -13.44
C THR A 98 6.70 -9.42 -12.42
N PRO A 99 7.76 -10.07 -11.90
CA PRO A 99 8.69 -9.38 -11.01
C PRO A 99 9.25 -8.16 -11.74
N ALA A 100 9.29 -7.03 -11.05
CA ALA A 100 9.82 -5.77 -11.55
C ALA A 100 11.15 -6.03 -12.28
N ALA A 101 11.27 -5.47 -13.49
CA ALA A 101 12.45 -5.63 -14.31
C ALA A 101 13.66 -5.05 -13.56
N GLY A 102 14.38 -5.91 -12.83
CA GLY A 102 15.68 -5.57 -12.29
C GLY A 102 16.56 -5.11 -13.43
N ASN A 103 17.20 -3.95 -13.26
CA ASN A 103 18.12 -3.33 -14.20
C ASN A 103 19.07 -4.36 -14.82
N ARG A 104 18.71 -4.88 -16.00
CA ARG A 104 19.62 -5.66 -16.82
C ARG A 104 20.67 -4.69 -17.34
N LYS A 105 21.85 -4.69 -16.71
CA LYS A 105 23.06 -4.12 -17.29
C LYS A 105 23.19 -4.65 -18.73
N ARG A 106 23.23 -3.74 -19.69
CA ARG A 106 23.59 -4.04 -21.09
C ARG A 106 24.94 -4.75 -21.10
N PRO A 107 25.07 -5.97 -21.65
CA PRO A 107 26.40 -6.50 -21.92
C PRO A 107 26.96 -5.78 -23.15
N ALA A 108 28.23 -5.39 -23.05
CA ALA A 108 28.99 -4.81 -24.14
C ALA A 108 29.07 -5.79 -25.33
N ALA A 109 29.11 -5.21 -26.53
CA ALA A 109 29.17 -5.91 -27.80
C ALA A 109 30.33 -6.93 -27.87
N GLY A 110 30.03 -8.14 -28.32
CA GLY A 110 30.99 -9.17 -28.67
C GLY A 110 30.36 -10.15 -29.66
N ILE A 111 30.85 -10.13 -30.89
CA ILE A 111 30.42 -10.95 -32.03
C ILE A 111 30.99 -12.38 -31.87
N TRP A 112 30.15 -13.43 -31.94
CA TRP A 112 30.23 -14.55 -32.92
C TRP A 112 29.34 -15.77 -32.55
N ALA A 113 28.46 -16.10 -33.49
CA ALA A 113 28.02 -17.42 -33.98
C ALA A 113 27.37 -18.51 -33.08
N ALA A 114 26.09 -18.76 -33.42
CA ALA A 114 25.48 -20.04 -33.80
C ALA A 114 25.51 -21.24 -32.83
N GLY A 115 24.30 -21.74 -32.52
CA GLY A 115 24.08 -23.11 -32.06
C GLY A 115 22.81 -23.27 -31.24
N ALA A 116 21.70 -23.63 -31.89
CA ALA A 116 20.50 -24.11 -31.23
C ALA A 116 20.79 -25.37 -30.39
N VAL A 117 20.01 -25.61 -29.33
CA VAL A 117 19.32 -26.89 -29.05
C VAL A 117 18.50 -26.80 -27.76
N LEU A 118 17.28 -27.33 -27.87
CA LEU A 118 16.27 -27.60 -26.85
C LEU A 118 16.78 -28.44 -25.66
N LEU A 119 16.18 -28.27 -24.47
CA LEU A 119 15.43 -29.34 -23.81
C LEU A 119 14.79 -28.88 -22.49
N ALA A 120 13.53 -29.26 -22.35
CA ALA A 120 12.71 -29.11 -21.17
C ALA A 120 12.95 -30.26 -20.16
N CYS A 121 12.50 -29.98 -18.94
CA CYS A 121 11.97 -30.90 -17.92
C CYS A 121 12.93 -31.62 -16.94
N ALA A 122 12.58 -31.37 -15.67
CA ALA A 122 12.40 -32.33 -14.58
C ALA A 122 13.63 -32.86 -13.80
N ALA A 123 13.65 -32.53 -12.50
CA ALA A 123 13.65 -33.47 -11.37
C ALA A 123 13.79 -32.65 -10.06
N PHE A 124 12.73 -32.57 -9.25
CA PHE A 124 12.42 -33.47 -8.12
C PHE A 124 13.33 -33.31 -6.90
N PHE A 125 12.68 -32.84 -5.81
CA PHE A 125 12.69 -33.38 -4.45
C PHE A 125 14.00 -33.61 -3.66
N GLY A 126 13.88 -33.27 -2.38
CA GLY A 126 14.61 -33.89 -1.26
C GLY A 126 15.73 -32.98 -0.75
N GLY A 127 15.68 -32.48 0.47
CA GLY A 127 15.43 -33.27 1.68
C GLY A 127 16.79 -33.57 2.31
N ARG A 128 17.02 -32.94 3.47
CA ARG A 128 18.16 -33.07 4.38
C ARG A 128 18.81 -34.47 4.42
N LEU A 129 20.14 -34.51 4.52
CA LEU A 129 20.82 -35.46 5.40
C LEU A 129 22.11 -34.84 5.98
N SER A 130 22.22 -34.94 7.30
CA SER A 130 23.41 -34.62 8.11
C SER A 130 24.06 -35.92 8.59
N LEU A 131 25.34 -35.83 8.99
CA LEU A 131 26.24 -36.80 9.65
C LEU A 131 27.07 -37.67 8.68
N THR A 132 28.40 -37.58 8.61
CA THR A 132 29.38 -37.98 9.65
C THR A 132 30.82 -37.62 9.22
N ALA A 133 31.71 -37.52 10.23
CA ALA A 133 33.16 -37.24 10.20
C ALA A 133 33.98 -38.31 9.44
N GLU A 134 35.26 -38.17 9.06
CA GLU A 134 36.44 -37.70 9.81
C GLU A 134 37.68 -37.52 8.87
N LYS A 135 38.63 -36.68 9.33
CA LYS A 135 40.11 -36.67 9.08
C LYS A 135 40.73 -36.11 7.79
N GLY A 136 41.37 -34.93 7.98
CA GLY A 136 42.84 -34.84 7.91
C GLY A 136 43.45 -33.94 6.83
N GLY A 137 44.05 -32.81 7.22
CA GLY A 137 45.02 -32.07 6.40
C GLY A 137 45.06 -30.57 6.67
N SER A 138 46.07 -30.11 7.41
CA SER A 138 46.30 -28.69 7.75
C SER A 138 46.90 -27.89 6.59
N ALA A 139 46.54 -26.62 6.44
CA ALA A 139 47.46 -25.46 6.52
C ALA A 139 46.86 -24.20 5.87
N ALA A 140 47.27 -23.04 6.43
CA ALA A 140 47.25 -21.69 5.89
C ALA A 140 45.99 -20.83 6.12
N SER A 141 45.99 -20.21 7.31
CA SER A 141 45.82 -18.77 7.55
C SER A 141 45.06 -17.95 6.50
N GLY A 142 43.83 -17.58 6.88
CA GLY A 142 43.13 -16.41 6.41
C GLY A 142 42.03 -16.12 7.41
N GLU A 143 42.28 -15.22 8.36
CA GLU A 143 41.21 -14.61 9.15
C GLU A 143 40.27 -13.92 8.17
N THR A 144 39.16 -14.59 7.85
CA THR A 144 37.96 -13.90 7.42
C THR A 144 37.33 -13.35 8.67
N ASP A 145 37.56 -12.06 8.92
CA ASP A 145 36.75 -11.25 9.82
C ASP A 145 35.28 -11.52 9.47
N VAL A 146 34.61 -12.26 10.34
CA VAL A 146 33.16 -12.19 10.42
C VAL A 146 32.90 -10.78 10.93
N VAL A 147 32.55 -9.87 10.02
CA VAL A 147 31.92 -8.60 10.38
C VAL A 147 30.60 -8.98 11.03
N THR A 148 30.64 -9.20 12.35
CA THR A 148 29.47 -9.15 13.19
C THR A 148 28.93 -7.74 13.02
N THR A 149 27.73 -7.61 12.45
CA THR A 149 26.95 -6.39 12.55
C THR A 149 26.80 -6.07 14.03
N GLU A 150 27.65 -5.19 14.54
CA GLU A 150 27.46 -4.59 15.85
C GLU A 150 26.15 -3.83 15.76
N ASN A 151 25.10 -4.37 16.37
CA ASN A 151 23.95 -3.57 16.75
C ASN A 151 24.47 -2.55 17.76
N THR A 152 24.89 -1.38 17.27
CA THR A 152 25.35 -0.27 18.10
C THR A 152 24.25 0.03 19.11
N LYS A 153 24.47 -0.37 20.36
CA LYS A 153 23.54 -0.10 21.45
C LYS A 153 23.64 1.39 21.76
N LEU A 154 22.68 2.16 21.26
CA LEU A 154 22.61 3.60 21.46
C LEU A 154 22.42 3.91 22.95
N ASP A 155 23.23 4.81 23.51
CA ASP A 155 23.08 5.29 24.88
C ASP A 155 22.08 6.45 24.92
N LEU A 156 20.85 6.14 25.36
CA LEU A 156 19.73 7.09 25.33
C LEU A 156 19.91 8.27 26.30
N TYR A 157 20.74 8.13 27.34
CA TYR A 157 21.00 9.25 28.26
C TYR A 157 21.76 10.40 27.60
N GLN A 158 22.37 10.17 26.44
CA GLN A 158 23.09 11.18 25.68
C GLN A 158 22.17 12.04 24.80
N PHE A 159 20.92 11.61 24.60
CA PHE A 159 19.95 12.25 23.71
C PHE A 159 18.60 12.43 24.41
N PRO A 160 18.50 13.35 25.40
CA PRO A 160 17.21 13.67 25.98
C PRO A 160 16.30 14.28 24.90
N LEU A 161 15.14 13.67 24.67
CA LEU A 161 14.14 14.17 23.73
C LEU A 161 13.10 15.03 24.47
N GLU A 162 12.72 16.15 23.87
CA GLU A 162 11.55 16.93 24.26
C GLU A 162 10.32 16.33 23.59
N THR A 163 9.47 15.66 24.38
CA THR A 163 8.32 14.92 23.87
C THR A 163 7.02 15.43 24.47
N ASP A 164 5.96 15.41 23.66
CA ASP A 164 4.59 15.65 24.09
C ASP A 164 3.81 14.34 23.92
N ASP A 165 3.25 13.82 25.01
CA ASP A 165 2.52 12.54 25.03
C ASP A 165 1.24 12.57 24.18
N SER A 166 0.72 13.76 23.87
CA SER A 166 -0.42 13.95 22.97
C SER A 166 -0.05 13.77 21.50
N VAL A 167 1.24 13.87 21.14
CA VAL A 167 1.73 13.79 19.77
C VAL A 167 2.54 12.51 19.59
N VAL A 168 1.93 11.54 18.91
CA VAL A 168 2.52 10.23 18.67
C VAL A 168 3.04 10.14 17.25
N LEU A 169 4.28 9.66 17.11
CA LEU A 169 4.91 9.44 15.82
C LEU A 169 4.86 7.97 15.43
N THR A 170 4.57 7.69 14.17
CA THR A 170 4.67 6.35 13.58
C THR A 170 5.50 6.40 12.31
N GLN A 171 6.34 5.39 12.10
CA GLN A 171 7.07 5.26 10.85
C GLN A 171 6.19 4.56 9.81
N GLN A 172 6.29 4.96 8.56
CA GLN A 172 5.66 4.26 7.46
C GLN A 172 6.09 2.79 7.39
N ASP A 173 5.13 1.92 7.08
CA ASP A 173 5.26 0.45 7.06
C ASP A 173 5.56 -0.18 8.44
N VAL A 174 5.86 0.64 9.44
CA VAL A 174 5.81 0.27 10.86
C VAL A 174 4.39 0.51 11.35
N ARG A 175 3.84 -0.52 11.98
CA ARG A 175 2.39 -0.57 12.21
C ARG A 175 2.00 -0.07 13.61
N TYR A 176 2.99 0.26 14.43
CA TYR A 176 2.83 0.72 15.81
C TYR A 176 3.62 2.03 16.02
N PRO A 177 3.32 2.78 17.09
CA PRO A 177 4.10 3.95 17.50
C PRO A 177 5.60 3.69 17.56
N LEU A 178 6.40 4.71 17.29
CA LEU A 178 7.85 4.62 17.48
C LEU A 178 8.16 4.24 18.94
N VAL A 179 8.97 3.20 19.10
CA VAL A 179 9.46 2.80 20.42
C VAL A 179 10.51 3.83 20.86
N ASP A 180 10.32 4.39 22.05
CA ASP A 180 11.19 5.43 22.61
C ASP A 180 11.38 6.67 21.69
N ASN A 181 10.40 6.96 20.82
CA ASN A 181 10.49 7.97 19.76
C ASN A 181 11.76 7.84 18.91
N ARG A 182 12.16 6.60 18.60
CA ARG A 182 13.33 6.31 17.79
C ARG A 182 12.95 5.69 16.45
N MET A 183 13.65 6.10 15.42
CA MET A 183 13.55 5.53 14.08
C MET A 183 14.94 5.20 13.51
N ASP A 184 15.11 4.00 12.96
CA ASP A 184 16.30 3.62 12.22
C ASP A 184 16.05 3.82 10.71
N VAL A 185 16.95 4.52 10.03
CA VAL A 185 16.87 4.79 8.59
C VAL A 185 18.17 4.35 7.93
N GLN A 186 18.11 3.67 6.79
CA GLN A 186 19.33 3.32 6.08
C GLN A 186 19.92 4.53 5.35
N VAL A 187 21.25 4.62 5.29
CA VAL A 187 21.95 5.65 4.49
C VAL A 187 21.42 5.63 3.05
N GLN A 188 21.16 6.80 2.48
CA GLN A 188 20.59 6.99 1.13
C GLN A 188 19.25 6.27 0.92
N THR A 189 18.40 6.26 1.95
CA THR A 189 17.00 5.81 1.86
C THR A 189 16.10 6.84 2.51
N SER A 190 14.81 6.77 2.20
CA SER A 190 13.79 7.63 2.80
C SER A 190 12.59 6.83 3.31
N THR A 191 11.98 7.33 4.38
CA THR A 191 10.77 6.79 5.01
C THR A 191 9.89 7.95 5.43
N ALA A 192 8.57 7.78 5.44
CA ALA A 192 7.69 8.81 5.99
C ALA A 192 7.52 8.57 7.49
N VAL A 193 7.32 9.67 8.20
CA VAL A 193 6.82 9.67 9.58
C VAL A 193 5.45 10.32 9.56
N ARG A 194 4.52 9.71 10.29
CA ARG A 194 3.15 10.15 10.43
C ARG A 194 2.93 10.65 11.85
N ILE A 195 1.97 11.54 12.02
CA ILE A 195 1.63 12.15 13.30
C ILE A 195 0.22 11.75 13.68
N MET A 196 0.02 11.30 14.92
CA MET A 196 -1.29 11.12 15.54
C MET A 196 -1.40 12.05 16.75
N LEU A 197 -2.48 12.82 16.83
CA LEU A 197 -2.82 13.67 17.96
C LEU A 197 -3.90 12.97 18.79
N ARG A 198 -3.59 12.58 20.03
CA ARG A 198 -4.47 11.74 20.87
C ARG A 198 -5.74 12.44 21.37
N ASP A 199 -5.64 13.74 21.63
CA ASP A 199 -6.66 14.56 22.28
C ASP A 199 -6.91 15.86 21.50
N TYR A 200 -6.78 15.77 20.18
CA TYR A 200 -7.12 16.86 19.28
C TYR A 200 -8.56 16.71 18.80
N GLU A 201 -9.34 17.77 18.97
CA GLU A 201 -10.67 17.89 18.39
C GLU A 201 -10.71 19.13 17.53
N HIS A 202 -11.10 18.97 16.28
CA HIS A 202 -11.36 20.09 15.40
C HIS A 202 -12.83 20.17 15.00
N SER A 203 -13.23 21.38 14.61
CA SER A 203 -14.53 21.60 14.00
C SER A 203 -14.60 20.83 12.69
N ARG A 204 -15.75 20.20 12.47
CA ARG A 204 -16.01 19.43 11.27
C ARG A 204 -15.96 20.34 10.04
N ASP A 205 -15.13 19.98 9.07
CA ASP A 205 -15.13 20.62 7.76
C ASP A 205 -16.08 19.88 6.81
N THR A 206 -17.09 20.59 6.32
CA THR A 206 -18.05 20.09 5.32
C THR A 206 -18.00 20.93 4.04
N SER A 207 -16.93 21.70 3.85
CA SER A 207 -16.79 22.60 2.70
C SER A 207 -16.54 21.85 1.39
N GLU A 208 -15.88 20.69 1.47
CA GLU A 208 -15.53 19.85 0.33
C GLU A 208 -15.78 18.36 0.66
N VAL A 209 -16.26 17.62 -0.35
CA VAL A 209 -16.51 16.17 -0.23
C VAL A 209 -15.23 15.43 -0.61
N ILE A 210 -14.83 14.48 0.22
CA ILE A 210 -13.70 13.59 -0.02
C ILE A 210 -14.19 12.46 -0.93
N ASP A 211 -13.91 12.54 -2.23
CA ASP A 211 -14.50 11.63 -3.23
C ASP A 211 -13.55 10.55 -3.77
N THR A 212 -12.28 10.56 -3.37
CA THR A 212 -11.22 9.70 -3.91
C THR A 212 -10.59 8.77 -2.87
N TYR A 213 -11.19 8.73 -1.67
CA TYR A 213 -10.65 8.00 -0.54
C TYR A 213 -11.60 6.94 -0.02
N SER A 214 -10.98 5.86 0.41
CA SER A 214 -11.66 4.72 0.97
C SER A 214 -11.03 4.28 2.27
N LEU A 215 -11.86 3.71 3.10
CA LEU A 215 -11.53 3.24 4.42
C LEU A 215 -12.02 1.81 4.57
N PHE A 216 -11.19 0.95 5.13
CA PHE A 216 -11.64 -0.38 5.51
C PHE A 216 -11.04 -0.80 6.84
N THR A 217 -11.82 -1.57 7.57
CA THR A 217 -11.38 -2.19 8.81
C THR A 217 -10.97 -3.63 8.51
N PHE A 218 -10.05 -4.15 9.31
CA PHE A 218 -9.54 -5.49 9.09
C PHE A 218 -9.04 -6.12 10.38
N TYR A 219 -8.86 -7.44 10.34
CA TYR A 219 -8.18 -8.21 11.38
C TYR A 219 -7.19 -9.21 10.79
N THR A 220 -6.29 -9.71 11.63
CA THR A 220 -5.42 -10.82 11.27
C THR A 220 -5.19 -11.79 12.44
N GLY A 221 -4.81 -13.01 12.10
CA GLY A 221 -4.40 -14.02 13.06
C GLY A 221 -2.89 -14.13 13.24
N GLU A 222 -2.46 -14.61 14.40
CA GLU A 222 -1.04 -14.82 14.70
C GLU A 222 -0.45 -15.87 13.76
N GLY A 223 0.54 -15.48 12.96
CA GLY A 223 1.14 -16.35 11.96
C GLY A 223 0.22 -16.72 10.78
N ASP A 224 -0.93 -16.05 10.63
CA ASP A 224 -1.85 -16.29 9.52
C ASP A 224 -1.25 -15.79 8.19
N LYS A 225 -1.19 -16.68 7.20
CA LYS A 225 -0.62 -16.41 5.87
C LYS A 225 -1.66 -15.97 4.84
N ARG A 226 -2.95 -15.94 5.20
CA ARG A 226 -4.04 -15.52 4.30
C ARG A 226 -4.06 -14.01 4.08
N GLY A 227 -3.39 -13.25 4.94
CA GLY A 227 -3.39 -11.79 4.91
C GLY A 227 -4.55 -11.19 5.69
N TRP A 228 -4.89 -9.94 5.39
CA TRP A 228 -5.95 -9.19 6.06
C TRP A 228 -7.32 -9.77 5.75
N GLN A 229 -8.16 -9.87 6.76
CA GLN A 229 -9.56 -10.24 6.63
C GLN A 229 -10.41 -8.99 6.82
N ASN A 230 -11.14 -8.58 5.79
CA ASN A 230 -12.01 -7.40 5.77
C ASN A 230 -13.43 -7.71 5.27
N ALA A 231 -13.77 -8.98 5.07
CA ALA A 231 -15.06 -9.43 4.55
C ALA A 231 -15.49 -8.75 3.23
N ASP A 232 -14.52 -8.35 2.39
CA ASP A 232 -14.74 -7.57 1.17
C ASP A 232 -15.52 -6.26 1.40
N LEU A 233 -15.48 -5.73 2.63
CA LEU A 233 -16.10 -4.45 3.00
C LEU A 233 -15.10 -3.31 2.80
N THR A 234 -15.49 -2.37 1.96
CA THR A 234 -14.81 -1.08 1.77
C THR A 234 -15.85 0.03 1.94
N TYR A 235 -15.46 1.11 2.61
CA TYR A 235 -16.30 2.24 2.89
C TYR A 235 -15.71 3.48 2.24
N ASP A 236 -16.53 4.18 1.46
CA ASP A 236 -16.04 5.30 0.67
C ASP A 236 -16.70 6.60 1.11
N PHE A 237 -15.90 7.64 1.27
CA PHE A 237 -16.39 8.95 1.72
C PHE A 237 -17.32 9.63 0.71
N PHE A 238 -17.23 9.26 -0.59
CA PHE A 238 -18.09 9.83 -1.63
C PHE A 238 -19.59 9.51 -1.45
N TYR A 239 -19.94 8.51 -0.64
CA TYR A 239 -21.33 8.19 -0.30
C TYR A 239 -21.85 8.97 0.90
N THR A 240 -21.05 9.86 1.47
CA THR A 240 -21.36 10.59 2.71
C THR A 240 -21.39 12.08 2.40
N GLU A 241 -22.48 12.76 2.74
CA GLU A 241 -22.61 14.20 2.50
C GLU A 241 -21.69 15.04 3.38
N ASP A 242 -21.09 14.41 4.39
CA ASP A 242 -20.47 15.09 5.52
C ASP A 242 -19.11 14.48 5.92
N ASN A 243 -18.55 13.61 5.06
CA ASN A 243 -17.28 12.91 5.27
C ASN A 243 -17.24 12.12 6.60
N THR A 244 -18.35 11.53 7.04
CA THR A 244 -18.35 10.56 8.17
C THR A 244 -18.70 9.16 7.74
N LEU A 245 -17.99 8.19 8.31
CA LEU A 245 -18.21 6.77 8.10
C LEU A 245 -18.52 6.07 9.42
N HIS A 246 -19.55 5.24 9.39
CA HIS A 246 -19.83 4.22 10.38
C HIS A 246 -19.55 2.85 9.74
N MET A 247 -18.61 2.12 10.31
CA MET A 247 -18.13 0.85 9.77
C MET A 247 -18.37 -0.27 10.76
N GLU A 248 -18.88 -1.41 10.27
CA GLU A 248 -19.06 -2.63 11.04
C GLU A 248 -18.49 -3.82 10.27
N LEU A 249 -17.38 -4.37 10.75
CA LEU A 249 -16.78 -5.58 10.20
C LEU A 249 -17.22 -6.80 11.03
N PRO A 250 -18.06 -7.69 10.50
CA PRO A 250 -18.49 -8.88 11.22
C PRO A 250 -17.37 -9.94 11.27
N PHE A 251 -17.22 -10.60 12.42
CA PHE A 251 -16.26 -11.68 12.61
C PHE A 251 -16.86 -13.04 12.24
N GLN A 252 -16.68 -13.46 10.98
CA GLN A 252 -17.33 -14.66 10.41
C GLN A 252 -16.35 -15.73 9.92
N ASP A 253 -15.05 -15.63 10.24
CA ASP A 253 -14.06 -16.62 9.78
C ASP A 253 -14.39 -18.03 10.31
N PRO A 254 -14.44 -19.05 9.43
CA PRO A 254 -14.67 -20.42 9.85
C PRO A 254 -13.44 -21.06 10.53
N ASN A 255 -12.24 -20.47 10.39
CA ASN A 255 -11.03 -21.03 10.94
C ASN A 255 -10.81 -20.63 12.41
N HIS A 256 -10.04 -21.45 13.12
CA HIS A 256 -9.56 -21.16 14.47
C HIS A 256 -8.11 -20.68 14.41
N PHE A 257 -7.81 -19.57 15.08
CA PHE A 257 -6.48 -19.00 15.22
C PHE A 257 -6.47 -17.99 16.38
N ASN A 258 -5.28 -17.65 16.89
CA ASN A 258 -5.11 -16.56 17.84
C ASN A 258 -5.27 -15.23 17.12
N LEU A 259 -6.01 -14.29 17.71
CA LEU A 259 -6.20 -12.97 17.12
C LEU A 259 -4.94 -12.11 17.38
N ASP A 260 -4.31 -11.60 16.32
CA ASP A 260 -3.06 -10.84 16.45
C ASP A 260 -3.37 -9.35 16.63
N TYR A 261 -3.99 -8.72 15.64
CA TYR A 261 -4.32 -7.30 15.71
C TYR A 261 -5.56 -7.00 14.87
N VAL A 262 -6.18 -5.87 15.19
CA VAL A 262 -7.20 -5.22 14.36
C VAL A 262 -6.64 -3.92 13.82
N GLY A 263 -7.25 -3.39 12.76
CA GLY A 263 -6.79 -2.15 12.18
C GLY A 263 -7.76 -1.49 11.23
N VAL A 264 -7.32 -0.32 10.78
CA VAL A 264 -7.98 0.55 9.84
C VAL A 264 -6.98 0.90 8.74
N ILE A 265 -7.40 0.87 7.48
CA ILE A 265 -6.59 1.30 6.35
C ILE A 265 -7.32 2.40 5.61
N PHE A 266 -6.64 3.52 5.43
CA PHE A 266 -7.09 4.64 4.62
C PHE A 266 -6.30 4.66 3.32
N GLN A 267 -7.00 4.75 2.19
CA GLN A 267 -6.40 4.70 0.86
C GLN A 267 -6.84 5.89 0.02
N ASN A 268 -5.89 6.43 -0.72
CA ASN A 268 -6.10 7.38 -1.79
C ASN A 268 -6.04 6.63 -3.13
N PHE A 269 -7.16 6.51 -3.83
CA PHE A 269 -7.21 5.77 -5.09
C PHE A 269 -6.80 6.58 -6.32
N ASN A 270 -6.66 7.89 -6.19
CA ASN A 270 -6.18 8.74 -7.26
C ASN A 270 -4.66 8.81 -7.35
N TYR A 271 -3.95 8.31 -6.34
CA TYR A 271 -2.49 8.44 -6.24
C TYR A 271 -2.04 9.90 -6.30
N ASP A 272 -2.92 10.83 -5.90
CA ASP A 272 -2.62 12.25 -5.86
C ASP A 272 -1.87 12.63 -4.58
N GLU A 273 -1.18 13.75 -4.64
CA GLU A 273 -0.52 14.31 -3.45
C GLU A 273 -1.56 15.05 -2.61
N SER A 274 -1.73 14.60 -1.37
CA SER A 274 -2.76 15.16 -0.49
C SER A 274 -2.40 15.07 0.99
N GLU A 275 -2.93 16.01 1.74
CA GLU A 275 -2.76 16.13 3.18
C GLU A 275 -4.13 16.16 3.86
N LEU A 276 -4.42 15.16 4.67
CA LEU A 276 -5.71 14.98 5.34
C LEU A 276 -5.54 14.77 6.83
N ILE A 277 -6.62 15.01 7.56
CA ILE A 277 -6.79 14.58 8.93
C ILE A 277 -7.85 13.48 8.91
N LEU A 278 -7.50 12.31 9.45
CA LEU A 278 -8.43 11.23 9.73
C LEU A 278 -8.66 11.15 11.24
N ASP A 279 -9.87 11.48 11.66
CA ASP A 279 -10.30 11.36 13.05
C ASP A 279 -10.98 10.02 13.24
N ILE A 280 -10.34 9.13 14.01
CA ILE A 280 -10.98 7.91 14.49
C ILE A 280 -11.61 8.25 15.84
N THR A 281 -12.93 8.40 15.85
CA THR A 281 -13.69 8.80 17.05
C THR A 281 -14.17 7.60 17.85
N ARG A 282 -14.19 6.41 17.24
CA ARG A 282 -14.55 5.16 17.90
C ARG A 282 -13.84 3.98 17.27
N CYS A 283 -13.39 3.04 18.10
CA CYS A 283 -12.90 1.74 17.68
C CYS A 283 -13.28 0.70 18.73
N THR A 284 -14.41 0.03 18.56
CA THR A 284 -14.95 -0.94 19.51
C THR A 284 -14.93 -2.35 18.95
N LEU A 285 -14.29 -3.29 19.65
CA LEU A 285 -14.43 -4.72 19.40
C LEU A 285 -15.60 -5.26 20.21
N VAL A 286 -16.56 -5.90 19.57
CA VAL A 286 -17.66 -6.64 20.20
C VAL A 286 -17.42 -8.13 20.02
N ASP A 287 -17.32 -8.88 21.13
CA ASP A 287 -17.07 -10.33 21.08
C ASP A 287 -18.34 -11.15 20.78
N GLY A 288 -18.19 -12.48 20.66
CA GLY A 288 -19.31 -13.39 20.35
C GLY A 288 -20.35 -13.49 21.46
N ALA A 289 -20.02 -13.08 22.69
CA ALA A 289 -20.94 -13.02 23.83
C ALA A 289 -21.65 -11.65 23.92
N GLY A 290 -21.23 -10.66 23.13
CA GLY A 290 -21.77 -9.31 23.11
C GLY A 290 -21.09 -8.35 24.09
N ASN A 291 -19.95 -8.69 24.68
CA ASN A 291 -19.16 -7.74 25.46
C ASN A 291 -18.41 -6.79 24.51
N SER A 292 -18.26 -5.54 24.93
CA SER A 292 -17.63 -4.48 24.13
C SER A 292 -16.33 -4.01 24.76
N TYR A 293 -15.29 -3.84 23.93
CA TYR A 293 -13.96 -3.40 24.33
C TYR A 293 -13.51 -2.25 23.41
N GLU A 294 -13.13 -1.11 23.99
CA GLU A 294 -12.68 0.06 23.23
C GLU A 294 -11.16 0.02 23.02
N MET A 295 -10.72 0.17 21.77
CA MET A 295 -9.32 0.25 21.39
C MET A 295 -8.90 1.72 21.32
N THR A 296 -8.26 2.19 22.38
CA THR A 296 -7.87 3.59 22.56
C THR A 296 -6.60 3.98 21.82
N GLU A 297 -5.76 3.00 21.45
CA GLU A 297 -4.52 3.27 20.73
C GLU A 297 -4.73 3.88 19.33
N LEU A 298 -5.88 3.63 18.70
CA LEU A 298 -6.23 4.16 17.39
C LEU A 298 -7.01 5.48 17.47
N LEU A 299 -7.52 5.85 18.64
CA LEU A 299 -8.36 7.03 18.79
C LEU A 299 -7.53 8.31 18.71
N GLY A 300 -8.05 9.29 17.97
CA GLY A 300 -7.42 10.59 17.77
C GLY A 300 -7.38 11.00 16.30
N SER A 301 -6.72 12.13 16.08
CA SER A 301 -6.56 12.76 14.77
C SER A 301 -5.25 12.32 14.14
N HIS A 302 -5.33 11.52 13.09
CA HIS A 302 -4.19 11.04 12.32
C HIS A 302 -3.94 11.99 11.16
N LEU A 303 -2.77 12.63 11.14
CA LEU A 303 -2.33 13.47 10.04
C LEU A 303 -1.77 12.56 8.95
N LEU A 304 -2.48 12.50 7.84
CA LEU A 304 -2.20 11.64 6.71
C LEU A 304 -1.57 12.46 5.58
N PHE A 305 -0.51 11.91 5.01
CA PHE A 305 0.10 12.39 3.78
C PHE A 305 0.10 11.24 2.77
N PHE A 306 -0.39 11.53 1.56
CA PHE A 306 -0.38 10.62 0.42
C PHE A 306 0.45 11.20 -0.72
N ASP A 307 1.09 10.31 -1.47
CA ASP A 307 1.81 10.62 -2.69
C ASP A 307 1.67 9.47 -3.71
N GLU A 308 2.20 9.67 -4.93
CA GLU A 308 2.14 8.69 -6.02
C GLU A 308 2.71 7.31 -5.64
N GLU A 309 3.73 7.26 -4.78
CA GLU A 309 4.36 6.03 -4.31
C GLU A 309 3.64 5.43 -3.09
N ARG A 310 2.94 6.27 -2.31
CA ARG A 310 2.47 6.01 -0.95
C ARG A 310 1.03 6.48 -0.81
N TRP A 311 0.16 5.71 -1.45
CA TRP A 311 -1.26 5.97 -1.56
C TRP A 311 -2.11 5.25 -0.49
N GLN A 312 -1.48 4.56 0.48
CA GLN A 312 -2.17 3.87 1.58
C GLN A 312 -1.49 4.10 2.93
N GLN A 313 -2.31 4.25 3.97
CA GLN A 313 -1.87 4.30 5.36
C GLN A 313 -2.59 3.27 6.21
N ASN A 314 -1.80 2.44 6.89
CA ASN A 314 -2.29 1.33 7.71
C ASN A 314 -2.07 1.68 9.18
N MET A 315 -3.13 1.65 9.97
CA MET A 315 -3.09 1.83 11.42
C MET A 315 -3.59 0.54 12.06
N ILE A 316 -2.84 -0.03 13.00
CA ILE A 316 -3.26 -1.23 13.72
C ILE A 316 -3.09 -1.02 15.21
N THR A 317 -3.76 -1.86 15.98
CA THR A 317 -3.57 -1.94 17.41
C THR A 317 -3.58 -3.40 17.85
N THR A 318 -2.80 -3.68 18.90
CA THR A 318 -2.76 -4.99 19.57
C THR A 318 -3.56 -4.99 20.87
N GLU A 319 -4.24 -3.88 21.21
CA GLU A 319 -5.03 -3.78 22.45
C GLU A 319 -6.11 -4.84 22.57
N ASN A 320 -6.60 -5.37 21.44
CA ASN A 320 -7.55 -6.48 21.41
C ASN A 320 -7.05 -7.68 22.25
N ARG A 321 -5.73 -7.94 22.27
CA ARG A 321 -5.13 -9.05 23.03
C ARG A 321 -5.26 -8.93 24.54
N LYS A 322 -5.57 -7.73 25.06
CA LYS A 322 -5.85 -7.52 26.49
C LYS A 322 -7.21 -8.13 26.89
N TYR A 323 -8.09 -8.36 25.91
CA TYR A 323 -9.49 -8.71 26.12
C TYR A 323 -9.87 -10.07 25.55
N VAL A 324 -9.29 -10.45 24.40
CA VAL A 324 -9.61 -11.69 23.67
C VAL A 324 -8.33 -12.36 23.19
N GLU A 325 -8.30 -13.70 23.21
CA GLU A 325 -7.11 -14.48 22.81
C GLU A 325 -7.29 -15.12 21.42
N THR A 326 -8.47 -15.68 21.14
CA THR A 326 -8.72 -16.48 19.95
C THR A 326 -9.86 -15.93 19.10
N PHE A 327 -9.89 -16.31 17.82
CA PHE A 327 -11.00 -15.96 16.93
C PHE A 327 -12.32 -16.58 17.40
N ASP A 328 -12.30 -17.70 18.11
CA ASP A 328 -13.51 -18.33 18.65
C ASP A 328 -14.23 -17.43 19.64
N ASP A 329 -13.48 -16.63 20.42
CA ASP A 329 -14.03 -15.70 21.42
C ASP A 329 -14.84 -14.58 20.76
N ILE A 330 -14.44 -14.16 19.57
CA ILE A 330 -15.04 -13.04 18.83
C ILE A 330 -15.99 -13.47 17.72
N ARG A 331 -16.08 -14.77 17.42
CA ARG A 331 -16.91 -15.28 16.32
C ARG A 331 -18.37 -14.89 16.51
N GLY A 332 -18.97 -14.31 15.46
CA GLY A 332 -20.34 -13.77 15.49
C GLY A 332 -20.44 -12.37 16.08
N GLY A 333 -19.35 -11.84 16.66
CA GLY A 333 -19.19 -10.45 17.04
C GLY A 333 -18.83 -9.56 15.85
N ARG A 334 -18.33 -8.35 16.12
CA ARG A 334 -17.94 -7.37 15.10
C ARG A 334 -16.94 -6.33 15.61
N LEU A 335 -16.19 -5.74 14.69
CA LEU A 335 -15.41 -4.53 14.91
C LEU A 335 -16.22 -3.32 14.42
N ILE A 336 -16.43 -2.34 15.29
CA ILE A 336 -17.14 -1.09 14.99
C ILE A 336 -16.13 0.04 14.95
N VAL A 337 -16.09 0.81 13.87
CA VAL A 337 -15.23 1.99 13.74
C VAL A 337 -16.03 3.16 13.22
N ASP A 338 -15.98 4.27 13.95
CA ASP A 338 -16.52 5.55 13.49
C ASP A 338 -15.35 6.47 13.13
N ALA A 339 -15.42 7.06 11.94
CA ALA A 339 -14.36 7.91 11.44
C ALA A 339 -14.92 9.12 10.69
N ARG A 340 -14.14 10.20 10.66
CA ARG A 340 -14.38 11.35 9.80
C ARG A 340 -13.06 11.84 9.20
N ALA A 341 -13.13 12.50 8.06
CA ALA A 341 -11.94 13.04 7.42
C ALA A 341 -12.16 14.47 6.92
N CYS A 342 -11.09 15.25 6.89
CA CYS A 342 -11.04 16.56 6.23
C CYS A 342 -9.64 16.85 5.68
N TYR A 343 -9.51 17.93 4.90
CA TYR A 343 -8.20 18.43 4.50
C TYR A 343 -7.45 19.03 5.68
N LEU A 344 -6.12 18.88 5.67
CA LEU A 344 -5.25 19.34 6.74
C LEU A 344 -5.07 20.86 6.73
N ASP A 345 -4.83 21.45 5.55
CA ASP A 345 -4.42 22.85 5.41
C ASP A 345 -5.37 23.87 6.08
N PRO A 346 -6.72 23.74 6.01
CA PRO A 346 -7.59 24.70 6.69
C PRO A 346 -7.51 24.66 8.22
N VAL A 347 -6.97 23.58 8.79
CA VAL A 347 -7.11 23.25 10.22
C VAL A 347 -5.76 23.33 10.95
N LEU A 348 -4.73 22.68 10.41
CA LEU A 348 -3.43 22.53 11.04
C LEU A 348 -2.30 23.03 10.13
N GLU A 349 -1.23 23.47 10.75
CA GLU A 349 0.08 23.69 10.12
C GLU A 349 1.08 22.74 10.76
N VAL A 350 1.83 22.00 9.93
CA VAL A 350 2.88 21.09 10.39
C VAL A 350 4.23 21.63 9.94
N THR A 351 5.16 21.73 10.87
CA THR A 351 6.53 22.14 10.58
C THR A 351 7.52 21.10 11.10
N TRP A 352 8.56 20.84 10.30
CA TRP A 352 9.58 19.86 10.59
C TRP A 352 10.96 20.51 10.62
N THR A 353 11.79 20.12 11.59
CA THR A 353 13.18 20.58 11.66
C THR A 353 14.13 19.43 12.00
N SER A 354 15.39 19.56 11.60
CA SER A 354 16.49 18.64 11.92
C SER A 354 17.61 19.40 12.61
N ASP A 355 18.11 18.88 13.73
CA ASP A 355 19.28 19.44 14.41
C ASP A 355 20.60 19.20 13.64
N ASN A 356 20.63 18.19 12.76
CA ASN A 356 21.78 17.79 11.97
C ASN A 356 21.38 17.33 10.55
N PRO A 357 21.07 18.29 9.65
CA PRO A 357 20.67 17.99 8.27
C PRO A 357 21.72 17.21 7.47
N ASP A 358 23.01 17.27 7.82
CA ASP A 358 24.06 16.50 7.15
C ASP A 358 23.98 14.99 7.44
N ILE A 359 23.25 14.59 8.49
CA ILE A 359 23.00 13.19 8.88
C ILE A 359 21.62 12.76 8.38
N ALA A 360 20.57 13.49 8.75
CA ALA A 360 19.21 13.20 8.31
C ALA A 360 18.41 14.49 8.06
N THR A 361 17.67 14.52 6.96
CA THR A 361 16.76 15.61 6.62
C THR A 361 15.32 15.14 6.70
N VAL A 362 14.38 16.08 6.82
CA VAL A 362 12.95 15.84 6.76
C VAL A 362 12.30 16.95 5.95
N ASP A 363 11.36 16.60 5.07
CA ASP A 363 10.61 17.58 4.28
C ASP A 363 9.32 18.01 4.99
N GLU A 364 8.60 18.97 4.40
CA GLU A 364 7.34 19.52 4.93
C GLU A 364 6.25 18.45 5.15
N ARG A 365 6.36 17.32 4.44
CA ARG A 365 5.42 16.20 4.44
C ARG A 365 5.85 15.06 5.36
N GLY A 366 6.89 15.26 6.17
CA GLY A 366 7.40 14.25 7.09
C GLY A 366 8.17 13.11 6.41
N ARG A 367 8.64 13.28 5.16
CA ARG A 367 9.55 12.30 4.55
C ARG A 367 10.96 12.54 5.08
N VAL A 368 11.44 11.58 5.87
CA VAL A 368 12.78 11.56 6.45
C VAL A 368 13.74 10.86 5.50
N GLN A 369 14.89 11.49 5.22
CA GLN A 369 15.95 10.92 4.40
C GLN A 369 17.25 10.82 5.21
N GLY A 370 17.82 9.61 5.28
CA GLY A 370 19.13 9.38 5.90
C GLY A 370 20.24 9.65 4.89
N LEU A 371 21.11 10.62 5.15
CA LEU A 371 22.20 11.01 4.23
C LEU A 371 23.53 10.37 4.59
N ARG A 372 23.88 10.35 5.88
CA ARG A 372 25.16 9.86 6.38
C ARG A 372 24.96 9.14 7.72
N GLN A 373 25.76 8.11 7.97
CA GLN A 373 25.73 7.39 9.24
C GLN A 373 25.94 8.34 10.43
N GLY A 374 25.10 8.17 11.45
CA GLY A 374 25.10 8.98 12.67
C GLY A 374 23.68 9.16 13.21
N THR A 375 23.51 10.09 14.14
CA THR A 375 22.22 10.40 14.78
C THR A 375 21.83 11.85 14.53
N ALA A 376 20.54 12.09 14.29
CA ALA A 376 19.95 13.42 14.23
C ALA A 376 18.63 13.43 15.01
N THR A 377 18.33 14.53 15.68
CA THR A 377 17.05 14.78 16.32
C THR A 377 16.17 15.53 15.34
N LEU A 378 14.99 14.98 15.06
CA LEU A 378 13.96 15.66 14.29
C LEU A 378 12.86 16.16 15.22
N THR A 379 12.39 17.37 14.98
CA THR A 379 11.26 17.96 15.73
C THR A 379 10.07 18.13 14.79
N ALA A 380 8.93 17.57 15.17
CA ALA A 380 7.63 17.86 14.57
C ALA A 380 6.93 18.90 15.43
N THR A 381 6.45 19.98 14.82
CA THR A 381 5.60 20.96 15.50
C THR A 381 4.29 21.07 14.74
N VAL A 382 3.19 20.89 15.46
CA VAL A 382 1.83 21.02 14.94
C VAL A 382 1.20 22.25 15.57
N ARG A 383 0.74 23.17 14.74
CA ARG A 383 0.04 24.40 15.14
C ARG A 383 -1.41 24.34 14.68
N ASP A 384 -2.34 24.53 15.59
CA ASP A 384 -3.74 24.72 15.24
C ASP A 384 -3.94 26.14 14.69
N LYS A 385 -4.47 26.26 13.47
CA LYS A 385 -4.65 27.55 12.78
C LYS A 385 -5.81 28.38 13.36
N ASN A 386 -6.76 27.75 14.03
CA ASN A 386 -7.93 28.39 14.65
C ASN A 386 -7.62 28.89 16.06
N THR A 387 -6.95 28.08 16.89
CA THR A 387 -6.66 28.42 18.29
C THR A 387 -5.29 29.04 18.49
N GLY A 388 -4.34 28.76 17.58
CA GLY A 388 -2.94 29.13 17.70
C GLY A 388 -2.15 28.25 18.69
N GLU A 389 -2.77 27.20 19.25
CA GLU A 389 -2.09 26.22 20.11
C GLU A 389 -1.00 25.49 19.33
N GLU A 390 0.16 25.30 19.97
CA GLU A 390 1.28 24.55 19.40
C GLU A 390 1.62 23.37 20.28
N ARG A 391 1.84 22.23 19.63
CA ARG A 391 2.35 21.01 20.24
C ARG A 391 3.55 20.54 19.46
N SER A 392 4.56 20.03 20.15
CA SER A 392 5.79 19.59 19.50
C SER A 392 6.31 18.31 20.14
N THR A 393 6.85 17.43 19.31
CA THR A 393 7.49 16.21 19.78
C THR A 393 8.75 15.92 18.98
N GLN A 394 9.78 15.42 19.65
CA GLN A 394 11.03 15.04 19.04
C GLN A 394 11.13 13.54 18.82
N MET A 395 11.84 13.16 17.75
CA MET A 395 12.31 11.80 17.53
C MET A 395 13.81 11.76 17.27
N LEU A 396 14.42 10.65 17.67
CA LEU A 396 15.81 10.36 17.37
C LEU A 396 15.90 9.48 16.11
N VAL A 397 16.50 10.02 15.06
CA VAL A 397 16.78 9.28 13.83
C VAL A 397 18.21 8.76 13.87
N ASN A 398 18.35 7.45 13.87
CA ASN A 398 19.64 6.78 13.78
C ASN A 398 19.85 6.25 12.36
N VAL A 399 20.77 6.87 11.65
CA VAL A 399 21.10 6.53 10.27
C VAL A 399 22.13 5.41 10.25
N ILE A 400 21.71 4.23 9.80
CA ILE A 400 22.52 3.00 9.80
C ILE A 400 23.07 2.68 8.41
N SER A 401 24.19 1.95 8.36
CA SER A 401 24.76 1.45 7.11
C SER A 401 23.80 0.48 6.40
N LYS A 402 23.94 0.34 5.07
CA LYS A 402 23.17 -0.63 4.26
C LYS A 402 23.61 -2.11 4.45
N LEU A 403 24.64 -2.37 5.26
CA LEU A 403 25.32 -3.66 5.38
C LEU A 403 24.73 -4.55 6.46
#